data_AF-A0A926C682-F1
#
_entry.id   AF-A0A926C682-F1
#
_cell.length_a   1.000
_cell.length_b   1.000
_cell.length_c   1.000
_cell.angle_alpha   90.00
_cell.angle_beta   90.00
_cell.angle_gamma   90.00
#
_symmetry.space_group_name_H-M   'P 1'
#
loop_
_entity.id
_entity.type
_entity.pdbx_description
1 polymer ?
#
loop_
_entity_poly.entity_id
_entity_poly.type
_entity_poly.pdbx_seq_one_letter_code
_entity_poly.pdbx_strand_id
1 'polypeptide(L)'
;MQKQPRTGGAWEWHQDYGYWYKNGFLYPEAMISVMIALTEATPENGCLQVLKGSHKMQRLEHQFMGEQQGADPAFVEQASERCELVYVDLKPGDTLFFHANILHRSDANNSDKPRWSIISAYNLSHNVPFREKHLSCITPVTVVPDEAILSSGQRRLTQADFLTKEAEITLNVN
;
A
#
# COMPACT_ATOMS: atom_id res chain seq x y z
N MET A 1 -6.29 -2.99 -2.86
CA MET A 1 -5.63 -3.09 -4.18
C MET A 1 -6.30 -4.15 -5.01
N GLN A 2 -6.53 -3.84 -6.28
CA GLN A 2 -7.13 -4.76 -7.25
C GLN A 2 -6.18 -4.95 -8.43
N LYS A 3 -6.04 -6.19 -8.90
CA LYS A 3 -5.43 -6.52 -10.19
C LYS A 3 -6.49 -7.21 -11.05
N GLN A 4 -6.95 -6.52 -12.08
CA GLN A 4 -7.94 -7.07 -13.01
C GLN A 4 -7.36 -8.25 -13.81
N PRO A 5 -8.17 -9.25 -14.20
CA PRO A 5 -7.71 -10.34 -15.05
C PRO A 5 -7.13 -9.81 -16.36
N ARG A 6 -5.98 -10.35 -16.79
CA ARG A 6 -5.26 -10.04 -18.06
C ARG A 6 -4.82 -8.58 -18.28
N THR A 7 -5.39 -7.61 -17.57
CA THR A 7 -5.18 -6.17 -17.79
C THR A 7 -4.68 -5.44 -16.54
N GLY A 8 -4.64 -6.10 -15.38
CA GLY A 8 -4.12 -5.52 -14.16
C GLY A 8 -2.62 -5.24 -14.30
N GLY A 9 -2.23 -3.96 -14.25
CA GLY A 9 -0.84 -3.51 -14.43
C GLY A 9 0.12 -3.98 -13.34
N ALA A 10 1.43 -3.77 -13.53
CA ALA A 10 2.48 -4.10 -12.57
C ALA A 10 2.76 -2.96 -11.58
N TRP A 11 3.39 -3.29 -10.46
CA TRP A 11 4.01 -2.34 -9.54
C TRP A 11 5.50 -2.59 -9.55
N GLU A 12 6.28 -1.54 -9.80
CA GLU A 12 7.74 -1.61 -9.83
C GLU A 12 8.32 -1.87 -8.44
N TRP A 13 9.61 -2.23 -8.38
CA TRP A 13 10.32 -2.36 -7.10
C TRP A 13 10.30 -1.05 -6.32
N HIS A 14 9.79 -1.08 -5.09
CA HIS A 14 9.73 0.09 -4.22
C HIS A 14 9.80 -0.30 -2.74
N GLN A 15 9.87 0.73 -1.90
CA GLN A 15 9.65 0.67 -0.46
C GLN A 15 8.49 1.61 -0.13
N ASP A 16 7.55 1.19 0.72
CA ASP A 16 6.44 2.05 1.14
C ASP A 16 6.96 3.34 1.80
N TYR A 17 8.06 3.21 2.55
CA TYR A 17 8.72 4.35 3.18
C TYR A 17 9.23 5.39 2.17
N GLY A 18 9.49 5.03 0.91
CA GLY A 18 9.83 6.01 -0.13
C GLY A 18 8.73 7.06 -0.34
N TYR A 19 7.47 6.65 -0.21
CA TYR A 19 6.32 7.57 -0.22
C TYR A 19 6.25 8.35 1.09
N TRP A 20 6.28 7.65 2.23
CA TRP A 20 6.10 8.26 3.56
C TRP A 20 7.24 9.18 3.99
N TYR A 21 8.45 8.98 3.46
CA TYR A 21 9.58 9.87 3.66
C TYR A 21 9.26 11.30 3.17
N LYS A 22 8.43 11.43 2.12
CA LYS A 22 7.97 12.75 1.64
C LYS A 22 6.99 13.41 2.60
N ASN A 23 6.18 12.63 3.31
CA ASN A 23 5.32 13.12 4.41
C ASN A 23 6.13 13.53 5.65
N GLY A 24 7.43 13.23 5.70
CA GLY A 24 8.32 13.65 6.79
C GLY A 24 8.29 12.73 8.01
N PHE A 25 7.99 11.44 7.83
CA PHE A 25 8.28 10.45 8.86
C PHE A 25 9.80 10.26 9.00
N LEU A 26 10.27 10.01 10.23
CA LEU A 26 11.70 9.89 10.53
C LEU A 26 12.12 8.44 10.81
N TYR A 27 11.24 7.65 11.42
CA TYR A 27 11.55 6.31 11.92
C TYR A 27 10.79 5.24 11.12
N PRO A 28 11.36 4.71 10.02
CA PRO A 28 10.72 3.66 9.24
C PRO A 28 10.46 2.38 10.05
N GLU A 29 11.27 2.11 11.09
CA GLU A 29 11.10 0.99 12.01
C GLU A 29 9.84 1.07 12.86
N ALA A 30 9.25 2.27 12.98
CA ALA A 30 7.98 2.49 13.66
C ALA A 30 6.77 2.27 12.73
N MET A 31 6.99 1.82 11.49
CA MET A 31 5.98 1.71 10.44
C MET A 31 5.89 0.28 9.89
N ILE A 32 4.67 -0.18 9.63
CA ILE A 32 4.40 -1.50 9.07
C ILE A 32 3.21 -1.47 8.12
N SER A 33 3.33 -2.22 7.02
CA SER A 33 2.22 -2.49 6.11
C SER A 33 1.61 -3.85 6.45
N VAL A 34 0.29 -3.90 6.47
CA VAL A 34 -0.52 -5.09 6.71
C VAL A 34 -1.42 -5.30 5.51
N MET A 35 -1.18 -6.38 4.77
CA MET A 35 -1.96 -6.74 3.60
C MET A 35 -2.77 -8.00 3.87
N ILE A 36 -4.09 -7.91 3.72
CA ILE A 36 -5.02 -9.03 3.87
C ILE A 36 -5.47 -9.46 2.48
N ALA A 37 -5.30 -10.74 2.15
CA ALA A 37 -5.76 -11.33 0.91
C ALA A 37 -7.28 -11.54 0.97
N LEU A 38 -8.05 -10.89 0.09
CA LEU A 38 -9.50 -11.14 -0.04
C LEU A 38 -9.78 -12.26 -1.03
N THR A 39 -8.88 -12.44 -2.00
CA THR A 39 -8.85 -13.57 -2.91
C THR A 39 -7.47 -14.22 -2.85
N GLU A 40 -7.33 -15.39 -3.46
CA GLU A 40 -6.04 -16.03 -3.63
C GLU A 40 -5.04 -15.09 -4.34
N ALA A 41 -3.80 -15.05 -3.87
CA ALA A 41 -2.68 -14.38 -4.52
C ALA A 41 -1.63 -15.44 -4.89
N THR A 42 -1.34 -15.53 -6.19
CA THR A 42 -0.41 -16.50 -6.78
C THR A 42 0.54 -15.77 -7.73
N PRO A 43 1.68 -16.37 -8.14
CA PRO A 43 2.58 -15.71 -9.07
C PRO A 43 1.91 -15.36 -10.39
N GLU A 44 0.99 -16.21 -10.87
CA GLU A 44 0.23 -16.02 -12.10
C GLU A 44 -0.70 -14.80 -12.05
N ASN A 45 -1.34 -14.56 -10.90
CA ASN A 45 -2.21 -13.39 -10.70
C ASN A 45 -1.49 -12.20 -10.04
N GLY A 46 -0.16 -12.25 -10.06
CA GLY A 46 0.75 -11.17 -9.71
C GLY A 46 1.04 -11.02 -8.23
N CYS A 47 1.15 -12.12 -7.44
CA CYS A 47 1.47 -12.13 -5.98
C CYS A 47 2.55 -11.11 -5.61
N LEU A 48 2.52 -10.64 -4.36
CA LEU A 48 3.60 -9.77 -3.92
C LEU A 48 4.93 -10.54 -4.01
N GLN A 49 5.95 -9.85 -4.51
CA GLN A 49 7.31 -10.33 -4.54
C GLN A 49 8.13 -9.49 -3.59
N VAL A 50 9.00 -10.12 -2.80
CA VAL A 50 9.87 -9.42 -1.85
C VAL A 50 11.30 -9.90 -2.00
N LEU A 51 12.25 -8.98 -1.82
CA LEU A 51 13.65 -9.35 -1.62
C LEU A 51 13.87 -9.56 -0.12
N LYS A 52 13.94 -10.83 0.32
CA LYS A 52 14.01 -11.19 1.73
C LYS A 52 15.23 -10.55 2.40
N GLY A 53 14.98 -9.87 3.52
CA GLY A 53 16.04 -9.19 4.29
C GLY A 53 16.42 -7.79 3.80
N SER A 54 15.94 -7.36 2.62
CA SER A 54 16.25 -6.03 2.05
C SER A 54 15.84 -4.85 2.94
N HIS A 55 14.85 -5.02 3.83
CA HIS A 55 14.48 -3.99 4.81
C HIS A 55 15.62 -3.53 5.71
N LYS A 56 16.67 -4.36 5.87
CA LYS A 56 17.88 -4.03 6.63
C LYS A 56 18.82 -3.08 5.88
N MET A 57 18.61 -2.89 4.57
CA MET A 57 19.38 -1.95 3.73
C MET A 57 18.93 -0.49 3.88
N GLN A 58 18.00 -0.22 4.82
CA GLN A 58 17.42 1.10 5.05
C GLN A 58 16.66 1.62 3.82
N ARG A 59 16.36 2.92 3.80
CA ARG A 59 15.67 3.57 2.69
C ARG A 59 16.61 3.72 1.50
N LEU A 60 16.16 3.27 0.33
CA LEU A 60 16.76 3.58 -0.96
C LEU A 60 16.15 4.85 -1.54
N GLU A 61 16.92 5.55 -2.36
CA GLU A 61 16.38 6.73 -3.05
C GLU A 61 15.24 6.33 -3.98
N HIS A 62 14.18 7.14 -4.04
CA HIS A 62 13.04 6.87 -4.90
C HIS A 62 13.01 7.87 -6.06
N GLN A 63 12.81 7.34 -7.25
CA GLN A 63 12.76 8.08 -8.50
C GLN A 63 11.42 7.83 -9.20
N PHE A 64 11.03 8.75 -10.07
CA PHE A 64 9.86 8.52 -10.92
C PHE A 64 10.18 7.45 -11.96
N MET A 65 9.37 6.39 -11.97
CA MET A 65 9.43 5.27 -12.88
C MET A 65 8.08 5.20 -13.61
N GLY A 66 7.99 5.93 -14.74
CA GLY A 66 6.70 6.18 -15.40
C GLY A 66 5.76 7.00 -14.51
N GLU A 67 4.59 6.44 -14.17
CA GLU A 67 3.61 7.06 -13.27
C GLU A 67 3.79 6.65 -11.79
N GLN A 68 4.78 5.82 -11.47
CA GLN A 68 5.02 5.29 -10.12
C GLN A 68 6.29 5.86 -9.50
N GLN A 69 6.45 5.71 -8.18
CA GLN A 69 7.75 5.89 -7.54
C GLN A 69 8.40 4.54 -7.31
N GLY A 70 9.54 4.33 -7.97
CA GLY A 70 10.36 3.14 -7.81
C GLY A 70 11.62 3.45 -6.99
N ALA A 71 12.17 2.43 -6.35
CA ALA A 71 13.49 2.50 -5.75
C ALA A 71 14.58 2.59 -6.84
N ASP A 72 15.72 3.18 -6.51
CA ASP A 72 16.86 3.32 -7.42
C ASP A 72 17.22 1.98 -8.10
N PRO A 73 17.14 1.90 -9.44
CA PRO A 73 17.36 0.64 -10.17
C PRO A 73 18.70 -0.01 -9.92
N ALA A 74 19.78 0.77 -9.75
CA ALA A 74 21.12 0.22 -9.52
C ALA A 74 21.19 -0.48 -8.15
N PHE A 75 20.53 0.07 -7.13
CA PHE A 75 20.44 -0.57 -5.83
C PHE A 75 19.52 -1.79 -5.85
N VAL A 76 18.42 -1.74 -6.59
CA VAL A 76 17.51 -2.88 -6.78
C VAL A 76 18.23 -4.04 -7.46
N GLU A 77 19.04 -3.78 -8.49
CA GLU A 77 19.86 -4.79 -9.17
C GLU A 77 20.82 -5.47 -8.17
N GLN A 78 21.61 -4.68 -7.44
CA GLN A 78 22.56 -5.21 -6.45
C GLN A 78 21.86 -5.94 -5.28
N ALA A 79 20.68 -5.48 -4.87
CA ALA A 79 19.87 -6.17 -3.87
C ALA A 79 19.35 -7.51 -4.39
N SER A 80 18.92 -7.58 -5.66
CA SER A 80 18.40 -8.79 -6.30
C SER A 80 19.47 -9.88 -6.45
N GLU A 81 20.73 -9.51 -6.63
CA GLU A 81 21.86 -10.46 -6.64
C GLU A 81 22.16 -11.07 -5.25
N ARG A 82 21.80 -10.36 -4.17
CA ARG A 82 22.22 -10.68 -2.79
C ARG A 82 21.10 -11.18 -1.90
N CYS A 83 19.85 -10.90 -2.27
CA CYS A 83 18.68 -11.28 -1.50
C CYS A 83 17.89 -12.38 -2.20
N GLU A 84 17.33 -13.28 -1.42
CA GLU A 84 16.38 -14.27 -1.91
C GLU A 84 15.10 -13.57 -2.41
N LEU A 85 14.74 -13.78 -3.68
CA LEU A 85 13.45 -13.38 -4.23
C LEU A 85 12.37 -14.36 -3.75
N VAL A 86 11.39 -13.85 -3.00
CA VAL A 86 10.28 -14.65 -2.48
C VAL A 86 8.98 -14.18 -3.11
N TYR A 87 8.27 -15.12 -3.74
CA TYR A 87 6.88 -14.96 -4.16
C TYR A 87 5.98 -15.29 -2.97
N VAL A 88 5.12 -14.35 -2.60
CA VAL A 88 4.27 -14.47 -1.40
C VAL A 88 2.89 -14.96 -1.82
N ASP A 89 2.75 -16.28 -1.85
CA ASP A 89 1.47 -16.95 -2.10
C ASP A 89 0.57 -16.82 -0.88
N LEU A 90 -0.68 -16.39 -1.09
CA LEU A 90 -1.64 -16.15 -0.02
C LEU A 90 -3.00 -16.73 -0.41
N LYS A 91 -3.68 -17.35 0.56
CA LYS A 91 -5.08 -17.75 0.46
C LYS A 91 -6.00 -16.63 0.98
N PRO A 92 -7.28 -16.63 0.60
CA PRO A 92 -8.25 -15.71 1.19
C PRO A 92 -8.23 -15.77 2.72
N GLY A 93 -8.10 -14.61 3.37
CA GLY A 93 -7.97 -14.47 4.82
C GLY A 93 -6.52 -14.43 5.34
N ASP A 94 -5.54 -14.89 4.55
CA ASP A 94 -4.14 -14.78 4.96
C ASP A 94 -3.74 -13.30 5.07
N THR A 95 -2.92 -13.01 6.08
CA THR A 95 -2.45 -11.65 6.38
C THR A 95 -0.94 -11.62 6.32
N LEU A 96 -0.41 -10.74 5.46
CA LEU A 96 1.00 -10.46 5.31
C LEU A 96 1.36 -9.18 6.05
N PHE A 97 2.30 -9.29 6.99
CA PHE A 97 2.92 -8.16 7.68
C PHE A 97 4.30 -7.91 7.09
N PHE A 98 4.59 -6.68 6.69
CA PHE A 98 5.90 -6.37 6.13
C PHE A 98 6.36 -4.95 6.44
N HIS A 99 7.68 -4.82 6.63
CA HIS A 99 8.33 -3.59 7.03
C HIS A 99 8.32 -2.55 5.91
N ALA A 100 8.20 -1.27 6.26
CA ALA A 100 8.12 -0.14 5.31
C ALA A 100 9.29 -0.07 4.29
N ASN A 101 10.47 -0.54 4.69
CA ASN A 101 11.68 -0.63 3.87
C ASN A 101 11.90 -1.96 3.15
N ILE A 102 11.02 -2.96 3.25
CA ILE A 102 11.23 -4.17 2.43
C ILE A 102 11.11 -3.77 0.95
N LEU A 103 12.08 -4.13 0.12
CA LEU A 103 11.90 -4.04 -1.32
C LEU A 103 10.85 -5.04 -1.74
N HIS A 104 9.78 -4.52 -2.33
CA HIS A 104 8.68 -5.32 -2.83
C HIS A 104 8.14 -4.79 -4.15
N ARG A 105 7.50 -5.68 -4.90
CA ARG A 105 6.85 -5.39 -6.18
C ARG A 105 5.68 -6.32 -6.42
N SER A 106 4.93 -6.12 -7.49
CA SER A 106 3.96 -7.12 -7.97
C SER A 106 3.78 -7.07 -9.47
N ASP A 107 3.87 -8.24 -10.12
CA ASP A 107 3.72 -8.32 -11.57
C ASP A 107 2.28 -8.08 -12.04
N ALA A 108 2.11 -7.95 -13.36
CA ALA A 108 0.80 -7.89 -13.99
C ALA A 108 0.00 -9.17 -13.71
N ASN A 109 -1.32 -9.06 -13.65
CA ASN A 109 -2.18 -10.24 -13.50
C ASN A 109 -2.43 -10.86 -14.87
N ASN A 110 -1.78 -11.99 -15.12
CA ASN A 110 -1.90 -12.72 -16.38
C ASN A 110 -2.95 -13.83 -16.33
N SER A 111 -3.62 -14.03 -15.19
CA SER A 111 -4.66 -15.04 -15.00
C SER A 111 -6.04 -14.54 -15.44
N ASP A 112 -7.02 -15.45 -15.45
CA ASP A 112 -8.44 -15.16 -15.69
C ASP A 112 -9.22 -14.75 -14.43
N LYS A 113 -8.56 -14.71 -13.26
CA LYS A 113 -9.21 -14.39 -11.98
C LYS A 113 -8.72 -13.04 -11.46
N PRO A 114 -9.60 -12.20 -10.90
CA PRO A 114 -9.15 -10.96 -10.27
C PRO A 114 -8.40 -11.28 -8.99
N ARG A 115 -7.47 -10.41 -8.60
CA ARG A 115 -6.82 -10.48 -7.31
C ARG A 115 -7.11 -9.23 -6.48
N TRP A 116 -7.68 -9.44 -5.30
CA TRP A 116 -8.08 -8.41 -4.37
C TRP A 116 -7.34 -8.55 -3.04
N SER A 117 -6.82 -7.44 -2.55
CA SER A 117 -6.29 -7.33 -1.20
C SER A 117 -6.70 -6.02 -0.56
N ILE A 118 -6.77 -6.00 0.76
CA ILE A 118 -6.81 -4.76 1.54
C ILE A 118 -5.39 -4.54 2.04
N ILE A 119 -4.89 -3.31 1.94
CA ILE A 119 -3.63 -2.93 2.56
C ILE A 119 -3.89 -1.76 3.49
N SER A 120 -3.36 -1.86 4.71
CA SER A 120 -3.41 -0.82 5.73
C SER A 120 -2.00 -0.59 6.25
N ALA A 121 -1.64 0.67 6.41
CA ALA A 121 -0.37 1.06 7.00
C ALA A 121 -0.59 1.50 8.45
N TYR A 122 0.30 1.06 9.33
CA TYR A 122 0.30 1.41 10.74
C TYR A 122 1.60 2.11 11.09
N ASN A 123 1.51 3.04 12.03
CA ASN A 123 2.62 3.84 12.50
C ASN A 123 2.51 3.99 14.03
N LEU A 124 3.63 3.94 14.76
CA LEU A 124 3.62 4.22 16.19
C LEU A 124 3.36 5.70 16.43
N SER A 125 2.56 6.00 17.46
CA SER A 125 2.10 7.37 17.76
C SER A 125 3.22 8.39 18.02
N HIS A 126 4.42 7.92 18.40
CA HIS A 126 5.58 8.78 18.60
C HIS A 126 6.30 9.18 17.29
N ASN A 127 6.08 8.47 16.18
CA ASN A 127 6.68 8.78 14.89
C ASN A 127 5.79 9.77 14.13
N VAL A 128 5.69 10.98 14.68
CA VAL A 128 4.86 12.05 14.12
C VAL A 128 5.55 12.65 12.89
N PRO A 129 4.88 12.72 11.73
CA PRO A 129 5.45 13.31 10.53
C PRO A 129 5.58 14.83 10.65
N PHE A 130 6.71 15.41 10.25
CA PHE A 130 6.93 16.86 10.36
C PHE A 130 6.49 17.67 9.11
N ARG A 131 6.11 17.01 8.01
CA ARG A 131 5.61 17.68 6.79
C ARG A 131 4.15 17.40 6.48
N GLU A 132 3.55 16.39 7.12
CA GLU A 132 2.14 16.09 6.96
C GLU A 132 1.29 17.09 7.74
N LYS A 133 0.27 17.65 7.08
CA LYS A 133 -0.66 18.60 7.69
C LYS A 133 -1.82 17.88 8.36
N HIS A 134 -2.19 16.71 7.85
CA HIS A 134 -3.28 15.91 8.38
C HIS A 134 -2.79 15.00 9.51
N LEU A 135 -3.12 15.37 10.75
CA LEU A 135 -2.76 14.61 11.95
C LEU A 135 -3.65 13.39 12.18
N SER A 136 -4.43 12.94 11.19
CA SER A 136 -5.31 11.77 11.31
C SER A 136 -4.55 10.49 11.71
N CYS A 137 -3.26 10.40 11.39
CA CYS A 137 -2.40 9.29 11.81
C CYS A 137 -2.10 9.23 13.33
N ILE A 138 -2.42 10.29 14.09
CA ILE A 138 -2.20 10.37 15.54
C ILE A 138 -3.41 10.88 16.32
N THR A 139 -4.47 11.34 15.65
CA THR A 139 -5.73 11.73 16.28
C THR A 139 -6.47 10.49 16.78
N PRO A 140 -6.72 10.35 18.10
CA PRO A 140 -7.50 9.23 18.61
C PRO A 140 -8.91 9.22 17.99
N VAL A 141 -9.35 8.06 17.54
CA VAL A 141 -10.71 7.88 17.04
C VAL A 141 -11.66 7.72 18.22
N THR A 142 -12.70 8.54 18.28
CA THR A 142 -13.79 8.36 19.23
C THR A 142 -14.72 7.26 18.71
N VAL A 143 -14.84 6.18 19.47
CA VAL A 143 -15.82 5.13 19.18
C VAL A 143 -17.21 5.71 19.36
N VAL A 144 -18.06 5.53 18.35
CA VAL A 144 -19.48 5.91 18.38
C VAL A 144 -20.34 4.64 18.34
N PRO A 145 -21.60 4.67 18.79
CA PRO A 145 -22.52 3.54 18.64
C PRO A 145 -22.70 3.13 17.17
N ASP A 146 -23.04 1.87 16.90
CA ASP A 146 -23.24 1.37 15.53
C ASP A 146 -24.32 2.17 14.78
N GLU A 147 -25.35 2.64 15.49
CA GLU A 147 -26.44 3.46 14.95
C GLU A 147 -25.97 4.87 14.56
N ALA A 148 -24.76 5.28 14.93
CA ALA A 148 -24.23 6.59 14.61
C ALA A 148 -24.20 6.85 13.10
N ILE A 149 -23.89 5.83 12.29
CA ILE A 149 -23.93 5.89 10.81
C ILE A 149 -25.34 6.22 10.29
N LEU A 150 -26.39 5.70 10.95
CA LEU A 150 -27.77 5.98 10.58
C LEU A 150 -28.18 7.40 11.02
N SER A 151 -27.66 7.85 12.16
CA SER A 151 -27.96 9.14 12.76
C SER A 151 -27.22 10.32 12.12
N SER A 152 -26.04 10.09 11.50
CA SER A 152 -25.18 11.15 10.94
C SER A 152 -25.74 11.82 9.68
N GLY A 153 -26.98 11.50 9.30
CA GLY A 153 -27.65 11.97 8.10
C GLY A 153 -27.13 11.25 6.87
N GLN A 154 -28.03 10.66 6.08
CA GLN A 154 -27.67 10.16 4.75
C GLN A 154 -27.38 11.35 3.83
N ARG A 155 -26.11 11.76 3.72
CA ARG A 155 -25.67 12.54 2.56
C ARG A 155 -25.57 11.58 1.38
N ARG A 156 -26.69 11.40 0.68
CA ARG A 156 -26.71 10.67 -0.58
C ARG A 156 -25.84 11.41 -1.58
N LEU A 157 -24.72 10.81 -1.96
CA LEU A 157 -23.93 11.26 -3.10
C LEU A 157 -24.64 10.80 -4.37
N THR A 158 -25.57 11.61 -4.87
CA THR A 158 -26.37 11.28 -6.06
C THR A 158 -25.61 11.39 -7.37
N GLN A 159 -24.39 11.93 -7.33
CA GLN A 159 -23.54 12.18 -8.50
C GLN A 159 -22.14 11.55 -8.39
N ALA A 160 -21.82 10.85 -7.31
CA ALA A 160 -20.54 10.17 -7.19
C ALA A 160 -20.63 8.81 -7.90
N ASP A 161 -19.87 8.68 -8.98
CA ASP A 161 -19.55 7.38 -9.55
C ASP A 161 -18.16 6.96 -9.05
N PHE A 162 -18.14 6.11 -8.03
CA PHE A 162 -16.91 5.63 -7.40
C PHE A 162 -16.07 4.71 -8.31
N LEU A 163 -16.54 4.42 -9.53
CA LEU A 163 -15.80 3.67 -10.54
C LEU A 163 -15.11 4.57 -11.58
N THR A 164 -15.43 5.87 -11.62
CA THR A 164 -14.79 6.85 -12.51
C THR A 164 -14.05 7.91 -11.70
N LYS A 165 -12.72 7.76 -11.60
CA LYS A 165 -11.86 8.62 -10.79
C LYS A 165 -11.95 10.10 -11.19
N GLU A 166 -12.23 10.38 -12.45
CA GLU A 166 -12.38 11.75 -12.97
C GLU A 166 -13.68 12.42 -12.51
N ALA A 167 -14.66 11.64 -12.04
CA ALA A 167 -15.92 12.11 -11.48
C ALA A 167 -15.93 12.10 -9.94
N GLU A 168 -14.77 11.92 -9.31
CA GLU A 168 -14.65 11.87 -7.85
C GLU A 168 -15.01 13.23 -7.23
N ILE A 169 -16.15 13.27 -6.53
CA ILE A 169 -16.58 14.46 -5.80
C ILE A 169 -15.80 14.49 -4.49
N THR A 170 -14.77 15.34 -4.41
CA THR A 170 -14.10 15.60 -3.14
C THR A 170 -15.12 16.17 -2.15
N LEU A 171 -15.38 15.43 -1.08
CA LEU A 171 -16.24 15.90 0.00
C LEU A 171 -15.52 17.05 0.73
N ASN A 172 -15.91 18.29 0.45
CA ASN A 172 -15.52 19.43 1.27
C ASN A 172 -16.26 19.32 2.61
N VAL A 173 -15.56 18.78 3.61
CA VAL A 173 -16.06 18.76 4.98
C VAL A 173 -15.70 20.11 5.61
N ASN A 174 -16.69 21.02 5.65
CA ASN A 174 -16.59 22.28 6.40
C ASN A 174 -16.49 22.04 7.90
#